data_AF-A0AAD8GYB6-F1
#
_entry.id   AF-A0AAD8GYB6-F1
#
_cell.length_a   1.000
_cell.length_b   1.000
_cell.length_c   1.000
_cell.angle_alpha   90.00
_cell.angle_beta   90.00
_cell.angle_gamma   90.00
#
_symmetry.space_group_name_H-M   'P 1'
#
loop_
_entity.id
_entity.type
_entity.pdbx_description
1 polymer ?
#
loop_
_entity_poly.entity_id
_entity_poly.type
_entity_poly.pdbx_seq_one_letter_code
_entity_poly.pdbx_strand_id
1 'polypeptide(L)'
;MQVLYDFNFPPVKVKFINSEVGTLRKNNEVASDVKYLRFESKLDFVLEKYEADINNIDMMFFPIHHVNHYYVVCFNIKNTSIDLLDNYKHGHCLNTVYEGYPESLQENFARYMSKFNEKKRDLVAKLTYYTGFGFESIETHNL
;
A
#
# COMPACT_ATOMS: atom_id res chain seq x y z
N MET A 1 38.81 -9.72 14.26
CA MET A 1 37.99 -8.58 14.73
C MET A 1 36.77 -8.52 13.83
N GLN A 2 35.63 -9.01 14.30
CA GLN A 2 34.39 -9.11 13.53
C GLN A 2 33.44 -8.04 14.05
N VAL A 3 33.15 -7.01 13.24
CA VAL A 3 32.20 -5.96 13.59
C VAL A 3 30.80 -6.54 13.36
N LEU A 4 30.13 -6.94 14.44
CA LEU A 4 28.72 -7.30 14.42
C LEU A 4 27.92 -5.99 14.39
N TYR A 5 27.23 -5.73 13.28
CA TYR A 5 26.19 -4.72 13.25
C TYR A 5 24.95 -5.30 13.90
N ASP A 6 24.72 -4.97 15.17
CA ASP A 6 23.43 -5.19 15.83
C ASP A 6 22.40 -4.23 15.21
N PHE A 7 21.75 -4.68 14.15
CA PHE A 7 20.56 -4.03 13.63
C PHE A 7 19.38 -4.34 14.55
N ASN A 8 19.31 -3.67 15.70
CA ASN A 8 18.12 -3.61 16.53
C ASN A 8 17.04 -2.77 15.82
N PHE A 9 16.45 -3.33 14.76
CA PHE A 9 15.21 -2.76 14.22
C PHE A 9 14.08 -3.07 15.22
N PRO A 10 13.36 -2.07 15.73
CA PRO A 10 12.18 -2.33 16.54
C PRO A 10 11.24 -3.25 15.76
N PRO A 11 10.62 -4.26 16.39
CA PRO A 11 9.79 -5.24 15.68
C PRO A 11 8.76 -4.49 14.84
N VAL A 12 8.86 -4.65 13.52
CA VAL A 12 7.91 -4.02 12.61
C VAL A 12 6.61 -4.77 12.74
N LYS A 13 5.53 -4.08 13.13
CA LYS A 13 4.21 -4.68 13.22
C LYS A 13 3.61 -4.78 11.83
N VAL A 14 3.87 -5.91 11.17
CA VAL A 14 3.36 -6.26 9.85
C VAL A 14 1.98 -6.91 10.01
N LYS A 15 0.95 -6.34 9.40
CA LYS A 15 -0.33 -7.05 9.21
C LYS A 15 -0.62 -7.17 7.72
N PHE A 16 -0.78 -8.41 7.27
CA PHE A 16 -1.26 -8.71 5.93
C PHE A 16 -2.78 -8.59 5.93
N ILE A 17 -3.28 -7.65 5.15
CA ILE A 17 -4.70 -7.45 4.98
C ILE A 17 -5.05 -8.04 3.63
N ASN A 18 -5.78 -9.15 3.63
CA ASN A 18 -6.38 -9.66 2.40
C ASN A 18 -7.52 -8.71 2.03
N SER A 19 -7.13 -7.66 1.32
CA SER A 19 -8.02 -6.63 0.88
C SER A 19 -8.57 -7.05 -0.47
N GLU A 20 -9.71 -7.71 -0.47
CA GLU A 20 -10.71 -7.35 -1.48
C GLU A 20 -11.22 -5.90 -1.27
N VAL A 21 -10.47 -5.01 -0.59
CA VAL A 21 -10.72 -3.57 -0.48
C VAL A 21 -10.46 -2.96 -1.87
N GLY A 22 -11.32 -3.34 -2.80
CA GLY A 22 -11.39 -2.76 -4.13
C GLY A 22 -11.84 -1.32 -3.97
N THR A 23 -10.88 -0.42 -3.87
CA THR A 23 -11.12 0.99 -4.18
C THR A 23 -11.28 1.08 -5.68
N LEU A 24 -12.46 1.46 -6.12
CA LEU A 24 -12.68 1.76 -7.52
C LEU A 24 -11.74 2.90 -7.95
N ARG A 25 -11.28 2.90 -9.21
CA ARG A 25 -10.40 3.94 -9.78
C ARG A 25 -10.82 5.37 -9.42
N LYS A 26 -9.86 6.28 -9.32
CA LYS A 26 -10.13 7.71 -9.11
C LYS A 26 -11.09 8.29 -10.16
N ASN A 27 -10.93 7.93 -11.43
CA ASN A 27 -11.63 8.56 -12.57
C ASN A 27 -12.94 7.90 -13.04
N ASN A 28 -13.49 6.89 -12.35
CA ASN A 28 -14.82 6.39 -12.73
C ASN A 28 -15.95 7.30 -12.22
N GLU A 29 -17.10 7.23 -12.87
CA GLU A 29 -18.33 7.99 -12.56
C GLU A 29 -18.94 7.70 -11.18
N VAL A 30 -18.38 6.75 -10.42
CA VAL A 30 -18.86 6.45 -9.08
C VAL A 30 -18.45 7.57 -8.12
N ALA A 31 -19.42 8.08 -7.36
CA ALA A 31 -19.19 9.13 -6.37
C ALA A 31 -18.10 8.74 -5.35
N SER A 32 -17.27 9.72 -4.98
CA SER A 32 -16.16 9.54 -4.03
C SER A 32 -16.61 8.94 -2.70
N ASP A 33 -17.77 9.35 -2.18
CA ASP A 33 -18.31 8.83 -0.92
C ASP A 33 -18.67 7.34 -1.00
N VAL A 34 -19.15 6.85 -2.15
CA VAL A 34 -19.45 5.43 -2.33
C VAL A 34 -18.16 4.59 -2.32
N LYS A 35 -17.07 5.12 -2.91
CA LYS A 35 -15.74 4.48 -2.86
C LYS A 35 -15.23 4.40 -1.43
N TYR A 36 -15.39 5.50 -0.69
CA TYR A 36 -14.98 5.59 0.70
C TYR A 36 -15.76 4.62 1.60
N LEU A 37 -17.09 4.57 1.50
CA LEU A 37 -17.90 3.67 2.32
C LEU A 37 -17.54 2.19 2.08
N ARG A 38 -17.25 1.82 0.84
CA ARG A 38 -16.75 0.47 0.50
C ARG A 38 -15.36 0.20 1.07
N PHE A 39 -14.47 1.19 1.05
CA PHE A 39 -13.14 1.09 1.67
C PHE A 39 -13.26 0.91 3.18
N GLU A 40 -14.00 1.80 3.83
CA GLU A 40 -14.24 1.84 5.28
C GLU A 40 -14.80 0.51 5.78
N SER A 41 -15.95 0.08 5.26
CA SER A 41 -16.62 -1.15 5.70
C SER A 41 -15.72 -2.39 5.61
N LYS A 42 -14.89 -2.50 4.58
CA LYS A 42 -13.98 -3.63 4.41
C LYS A 42 -12.78 -3.54 5.34
N LEU A 43 -12.23 -2.35 5.55
CA LEU A 43 -11.13 -2.16 6.48
C LEU A 43 -11.58 -2.39 7.92
N ASP A 44 -12.75 -1.90 8.31
CA ASP A 44 -13.37 -2.16 9.61
C ASP A 44 -13.54 -3.67 9.84
N PHE A 45 -14.13 -4.40 8.87
CA PHE A 45 -14.29 -5.84 8.94
C PHE A 45 -12.95 -6.57 9.16
N VAL A 46 -11.89 -6.16 8.46
CA VAL A 46 -10.57 -6.77 8.61
C VAL A 46 -9.98 -6.47 9.99
N LEU A 47 -10.06 -5.22 10.44
CA LEU A 47 -9.50 -4.82 11.73
C LEU A 47 -10.22 -5.54 12.88
N GLU A 48 -11.53 -5.66 12.80
CA GLU A 48 -12.35 -6.43 13.74
C GLU A 48 -11.97 -7.92 13.72
N LYS A 49 -11.95 -8.55 12.53
CA LYS A 49 -11.64 -9.97 12.36
C LYS A 49 -10.28 -10.37 12.96
N TYR A 50 -9.30 -9.48 12.92
CA TYR A 50 -7.94 -9.74 13.41
C TYR A 50 -7.59 -8.99 14.69
N GLU A 51 -8.60 -8.46 15.40
CA GLU A 51 -8.47 -7.71 16.65
C GLU A 51 -7.31 -6.68 16.58
N ALA A 52 -7.31 -5.90 15.50
CA ALA A 52 -6.22 -5.02 15.13
C ALA A 52 -6.55 -3.57 15.47
N ASP A 53 -5.70 -2.93 16.26
CA ASP A 53 -5.71 -1.48 16.39
C ASP A 53 -4.92 -0.84 15.24
N ILE A 54 -5.63 -0.11 14.38
CA ILE A 54 -5.06 0.62 13.24
C ILE A 54 -3.92 1.57 13.65
N ASN A 55 -3.94 2.12 14.86
CA ASN A 55 -2.88 3.02 15.34
C ASN A 55 -1.54 2.28 15.51
N ASN A 56 -1.59 0.99 15.82
CA ASN A 56 -0.44 0.14 16.09
C ASN A 56 0.12 -0.57 14.83
N ILE A 57 -0.38 -0.25 13.64
CA ILE A 57 0.06 -0.86 12.38
C ILE A 57 1.13 -0.01 11.70
N ASP A 58 2.29 -0.59 11.42
CA ASP A 58 3.41 0.12 10.76
C ASP A 58 3.33 0.01 9.23
N MET A 59 2.79 -1.11 8.73
CA MET A 59 2.68 -1.39 7.30
C MET A 59 1.34 -2.07 6.97
N MET A 60 0.73 -1.68 5.86
CA MET A 60 -0.50 -2.28 5.35
C MET A 60 -0.35 -2.67 3.89
N PHE A 61 -0.72 -3.92 3.58
CA PHE A 61 -0.66 -4.50 2.25
C PHE A 61 -2.07 -4.59 1.68
N PHE A 62 -2.25 -4.08 0.47
CA PHE A 62 -3.52 -4.11 -0.25
C PHE A 62 -3.30 -4.86 -1.57
N PRO A 63 -3.65 -6.15 -1.64
CA PRO A 63 -3.67 -6.86 -2.90
C PRO A 63 -4.72 -6.23 -3.83
N ILE A 64 -4.31 -5.92 -5.06
CA ILE A 64 -5.16 -5.39 -6.11
C ILE A 64 -5.23 -6.42 -7.23
N HIS A 65 -6.44 -6.93 -7.46
CA HIS A 65 -6.76 -7.71 -8.63
C HIS A 65 -7.57 -6.84 -9.59
N HIS A 66 -7.00 -6.56 -10.76
CA HIS A 66 -7.62 -5.71 -11.75
C HIS A 66 -7.49 -6.29 -13.15
N VAL A 67 -8.64 -6.61 -13.76
CA VAL A 67 -8.74 -7.29 -15.06
C VAL A 67 -7.91 -8.58 -15.03
N ASN A 68 -6.71 -8.59 -15.62
CA ASN A 68 -5.82 -9.75 -15.71
C ASN A 68 -4.47 -9.49 -15.01
N HIS A 69 -4.44 -8.49 -14.13
CA HIS A 69 -3.22 -8.06 -13.45
C HIS A 69 -3.40 -8.13 -11.93
N TYR A 70 -2.39 -8.66 -11.26
CA TYR A 70 -2.34 -8.77 -9.81
C TYR A 70 -1.06 -8.13 -9.29
N TYR A 71 -1.21 -7.18 -8.39
CA TYR A 71 -0.11 -6.50 -7.72
C TYR A 71 -0.51 -6.16 -6.29
N VAL A 72 0.45 -5.82 -5.43
CA VAL A 72 0.18 -5.43 -4.04
C VAL A 72 0.67 -4.01 -3.81
N VAL A 73 -0.20 -3.15 -3.28
CA VAL A 73 0.18 -1.83 -2.78
C VAL A 73 0.52 -1.95 -1.30
N CYS A 74 1.76 -1.63 -0.93
CA CYS A 74 2.21 -1.59 0.45
C CYS A 74 2.34 -0.13 0.92
N PHE A 75 1.53 0.26 1.91
CA PHE A 75 1.71 1.52 2.61
C PHE A 75 2.65 1.28 3.80
N ASN A 76 3.92 1.64 3.62
CA ASN A 76 4.92 1.60 4.68
C ASN A 76 4.88 2.92 5.46
N ILE A 77 3.98 2.99 6.44
CA ILE A 77 3.72 4.20 7.22
C ILE A 77 4.95 4.57 8.06
N LYS A 78 5.67 3.56 8.57
CA LYS A 78 6.88 3.75 9.38
C LYS A 78 8.02 4.39 8.59
N ASN A 79 8.23 3.96 7.34
CA ASN A 79 9.29 4.49 6.45
C ASN A 79 8.76 5.52 5.44
N THR A 80 7.54 6.02 5.64
CA THR A 80 6.90 7.05 4.82
C THR A 80 6.91 6.77 3.30
N SER A 81 6.65 5.52 2.89
CA SER A 81 6.71 5.09 1.49
C SER A 81 5.46 4.31 1.05
N ILE A 82 5.19 4.34 -0.26
CA ILE A 82 4.31 3.39 -0.94
C ILE A 82 5.17 2.50 -1.84
N ASP A 83 5.13 1.19 -1.61
CA ASP A 83 5.81 0.19 -2.45
C ASP A 83 4.77 -0.54 -3.31
N LEU A 84 5.04 -0.67 -4.61
CA LEU A 84 4.25 -1.48 -5.53
C LEU A 84 4.99 -2.80 -5.76
N LEU A 85 4.44 -3.89 -5.21
CA LEU A 85 4.95 -5.24 -5.42
C LEU A 85 4.24 -5.81 -6.65
N ASP A 86 4.92 -5.74 -7.78
CA ASP A 86 4.38 -6.08 -9.09
C ASP A 86 5.40 -6.91 -9.90
N ASN A 87 4.91 -7.90 -10.64
CA ASN A 87 5.69 -8.72 -11.57
C ASN A 87 5.69 -8.14 -13.01
N TYR A 88 5.12 -6.95 -13.21
CA TYR A 88 5.08 -6.28 -14.50
C TYR A 88 6.49 -5.92 -15.01
N LYS A 89 6.80 -6.27 -16.27
CA LYS A 89 8.10 -5.95 -16.89
C LYS A 89 8.15 -4.47 -17.28
N HIS A 90 9.28 -3.83 -16.99
CA HIS A 90 9.46 -2.38 -17.07
C HIS A 90 9.25 -1.83 -18.50
N GLY A 91 8.74 -0.59 -18.60
CA GLY A 91 8.65 0.15 -19.88
C GLY A 91 7.49 1.14 -20.01
N HIS A 92 6.46 1.04 -19.16
CA HIS A 92 5.30 1.93 -19.17
C HIS A 92 5.25 2.84 -17.94
N CYS A 93 4.68 4.04 -18.08
CA CYS A 93 4.54 4.96 -16.96
C CYS A 93 3.50 4.45 -15.94
N LEU A 94 3.75 4.70 -14.65
CA LEU A 94 2.93 4.21 -13.52
C LEU A 94 1.44 4.54 -13.71
N ASN A 95 1.12 5.74 -14.17
CA ASN A 95 -0.26 6.17 -14.41
C ASN A 95 -1.00 5.32 -15.46
N THR A 96 -0.28 4.79 -16.46
CA THR A 96 -0.88 3.94 -17.50
C THR A 96 -1.06 2.50 -17.01
N VAL A 97 -0.17 2.00 -16.15
CA VAL A 97 -0.26 0.62 -15.63
C VAL A 97 -1.29 0.48 -14.52
N TYR A 98 -1.34 1.45 -13.60
CA TYR A 98 -2.16 1.34 -12.38
C TYR A 98 -3.42 2.20 -12.40
N GLU A 99 -3.60 3.04 -13.43
CA GLU A 99 -4.86 3.73 -13.75
C GLU A 99 -5.53 4.48 -12.58
N GLY A 100 -4.74 5.08 -11.70
CA GLY A 100 -5.27 5.88 -10.58
C GLY A 100 -5.73 5.05 -9.36
N TYR A 101 -5.49 3.74 -9.34
CA TYR A 101 -5.88 2.88 -8.21
C TYR A 101 -5.12 3.21 -6.93
N PRO A 102 -3.77 3.26 -6.91
CA PRO A 102 -3.08 3.49 -5.64
C PRO A 102 -3.29 4.92 -5.12
N GLU A 103 -3.52 5.91 -5.99
CA GLU A 103 -3.94 7.26 -5.58
C GLU A 103 -5.31 7.25 -4.90
N SER A 104 -6.30 6.58 -5.50
CA SER A 104 -7.63 6.46 -4.89
C SER A 104 -7.56 5.69 -3.57
N LEU A 105 -6.71 4.66 -3.50
CA LEU A 105 -6.49 3.90 -2.29
C LEU A 105 -5.85 4.75 -1.18
N GLN A 106 -4.84 5.56 -1.51
CA GLN A 106 -4.20 6.49 -0.59
C GLN A 106 -5.18 7.53 -0.05
N GLU A 107 -6.01 8.12 -0.92
CA GLU A 107 -7.03 9.12 -0.53
C GLU A 107 -8.05 8.52 0.44
N ASN A 108 -8.59 7.34 0.14
CA ASN A 108 -9.54 6.66 1.01
C ASN A 108 -8.90 6.24 2.32
N PHE A 109 -7.64 5.78 2.29
CA PHE A 109 -6.93 5.39 3.49
C PHE A 109 -6.62 6.61 4.39
N ALA A 110 -6.16 7.72 3.83
CA ALA A 110 -5.99 8.97 4.57
C ALA A 110 -7.32 9.45 5.19
N ARG A 111 -8.42 9.41 4.42
CA ARG A 111 -9.77 9.76 4.92
C ARG A 111 -10.26 8.80 6.01
N TYR A 112 -9.83 7.55 6.00
CA TYR A 112 -10.15 6.62 7.09
C TYR A 112 -9.34 6.95 8.35
N MET A 113 -8.04 7.22 8.19
CA MET A 113 -7.15 7.56 9.30
C MET A 113 -7.55 8.83 10.06
N SER A 114 -8.27 9.76 9.43
CA SER A 114 -8.76 10.98 10.10
C SER A 114 -9.71 10.70 11.26
N LYS A 115 -10.30 9.51 11.36
CA LYS A 115 -11.17 9.10 12.47
C LYS A 115 -10.40 8.77 13.75
N PHE A 116 -9.11 8.44 13.63
CA PHE A 116 -8.33 7.85 14.72
C PHE A 116 -7.13 8.71 15.12
N ASN A 117 -6.38 9.22 14.12
CA ASN A 117 -5.12 9.88 14.38
C ASN A 117 -4.74 10.83 13.24
N GLU A 118 -4.87 12.13 13.52
CA GLU A 118 -4.57 13.20 12.55
C GLU A 118 -3.11 13.18 12.07
N LYS A 119 -2.16 12.87 12.95
CA LYS A 119 -0.73 12.80 12.57
C LYS A 119 -0.48 11.64 11.62
N LYS A 120 -1.07 10.47 11.89
CA LYS A 120 -0.92 9.29 11.03
C LYS A 120 -1.67 9.46 9.71
N ARG A 121 -2.82 10.15 9.71
CA ARG A 121 -3.50 10.63 8.50
C ARG A 121 -2.59 11.51 7.65
N ASP A 122 -1.90 12.48 8.26
CA ASP A 122 -0.99 13.37 7.54
C ASP A 122 0.20 12.62 6.94
N LEU A 123 0.72 11.61 7.66
CA LEU A 123 1.76 10.72 7.13
C LEU A 123 1.25 9.96 5.91
N VAL A 124 0.09 9.29 6.02
CA VAL A 124 -0.51 8.51 4.92
C VAL A 124 -0.77 9.37 3.69
N ALA A 125 -1.30 10.59 3.88
CA ALA A 125 -1.56 11.53 2.78
C ALA A 125 -0.29 12.05 2.08
N LYS A 126 0.87 11.99 2.74
CA LYS A 126 2.16 12.47 2.23
C LYS A 126 3.07 11.35 1.72
N LEU A 127 2.66 10.09 1.84
CA LEU A 127 3.48 8.98 1.35
C LEU A 127 3.71 9.13 -0.15
N THR A 128 4.94 8.87 -0.57
CA THR A 128 5.36 8.90 -1.97
C THR A 128 5.74 7.50 -2.41
N TYR A 129 5.59 7.23 -3.71
CA TYR A 129 6.04 5.97 -4.28
C TYR A 129 7.55 5.84 -4.13
N TYR A 130 8.00 4.74 -3.53
CA TYR A 130 9.41 4.41 -3.49
C TYR A 130 9.84 3.91 -4.87
N THR A 131 10.68 4.68 -5.55
CA THR A 131 11.20 4.35 -6.89
C THR A 131 12.48 3.51 -6.84
N GLY A 132 12.89 3.01 -5.67
CA GLY A 132 14.21 2.42 -5.44
C GLY A 132 14.40 0.99 -5.98
N PHE A 133 13.50 0.46 -6.81
CA PHE A 133 13.82 -0.73 -7.62
C PHE A 133 14.65 -0.34 -8.84
N GLY A 134 15.88 0.12 -8.59
CA GLY A 134 16.98 -0.13 -9.51
C GLY A 134 17.38 -1.60 -9.38
N PHE A 135 16.60 -2.51 -9.97
CA PHE A 135 17.18 -3.80 -10.33
C PHE A 135 18.15 -3.52 -11.47
N GLU A 136 19.43 -3.36 -11.15
CA GLU A 136 20.46 -3.68 -12.13
C GLU A 136 20.10 -5.07 -12.67
N SER A 137 19.87 -5.14 -13.97
CA SER A 137 19.66 -6.39 -14.68
C SER A 137 20.72 -7.38 -14.24
N ILE A 138 20.32 -8.43 -13.53
CA ILE A 138 21.15 -9.63 -13.46
C ILE A 138 21.24 -10.09 -14.91
N GLU A 139 22.40 -9.84 -15.53
CA GLU A 139 22.74 -10.40 -16.83
C GLU A 139 22.49 -11.90 -16.72
N THR A 140 21.44 -12.39 -17.40
CA THR A 140 21.22 -13.80 -17.61
C THR A 140 22.44 -14.34 -18.33
N HIS A 141 23.38 -14.93 -17.59
CA HIS A 141 24.40 -15.77 -18.17
C HIS A 141 23.67 -16.93 -18.85
N ASN A 142 23.83 -16.99 -20.17
CA ASN A 142 23.24 -17.96 -21.06
C ASN A 142 23.38 -19.38 -20.49
N LEU A 143 22.25 -20.08 -20.39
CA LEU A 143 22.21 -21.55 -20.34
C LEU A 143 21.95 -22.06 -21.75
#